data_AF-A0A1W9JX02-F1
#
_entry.id   AF-A0A1W9JX02-F1
#
_cell.length_a   1.000
_cell.length_b   1.000
_cell.length_c   1.000
_cell.angle_alpha   90.00
_cell.angle_beta   90.00
_cell.angle_gamma   90.00
#
_symmetry.space_group_name_H-M   'P 1'
#
loop_
_entity.id
_entity.type
_entity.pdbx_description
1 polymer ?
#
loop_
_entity_poly.entity_id
_entity_poly.type
_entity_poly.pdbx_seq_one_letter_code
_entity_poly.pdbx_strand_id
1 'polypeptide(L)'
;MTKSPSRPADSLLVNPGQSARLQEMRQRAASANQPPPAPTQANLKAKDENLSPELALARDLIDQRLSKILAALPVGKQRRLFKIRYGMEPDQIRELAIKQIFAVLEINHPQFNNLSANMKRVADLNYNGQPSN
;
A
#
# COMPACT_ATOMS: atom_id res chain seq x y z
N MET A 1 36.62 -16.89 78.01
CA MET A 1 35.37 -17.33 77.33
C MET A 1 34.59 -16.06 77.03
N THR A 2 34.20 -15.64 75.83
CA THR A 2 34.10 -16.22 74.48
C THR A 2 34.09 -15.07 73.45
N LYS A 3 34.55 -15.40 72.24
CA LYS A 3 34.90 -14.61 71.05
C LYS A 3 33.69 -13.97 70.35
N SER A 4 33.84 -12.77 69.79
CA SER A 4 32.89 -12.11 68.87
C SER A 4 33.02 -12.66 67.44
N PRO A 5 31.92 -12.69 66.66
CA PRO A 5 31.99 -12.51 65.20
C PRO A 5 31.02 -11.42 64.72
N SER A 6 31.52 -10.29 64.21
CA SER A 6 31.78 -9.99 62.78
C SER A 6 30.51 -9.97 61.92
N ARG A 7 30.03 -8.75 61.66
CA ARG A 7 28.92 -8.40 60.75
C ARG A 7 29.43 -8.41 59.29
N PRO A 8 28.88 -9.21 58.36
CA PRO A 8 29.13 -8.96 56.95
C PRO A 8 28.31 -7.74 56.54
N ALA A 9 28.99 -6.64 56.23
CA ALA A 9 28.39 -5.57 55.46
C ALA A 9 28.10 -6.13 54.06
N ASP A 10 26.82 -6.32 53.77
CA ASP A 10 26.30 -6.80 52.50
C ASP A 10 26.86 -5.97 51.34
N SER A 11 27.82 -6.58 50.66
CA SER A 11 28.36 -6.17 49.39
C SER A 11 27.30 -6.40 48.31
N LEU A 12 26.33 -5.49 48.19
CA LEU A 12 25.42 -5.46 47.05
C LEU A 12 25.27 -4.03 46.52
N LEU A 13 26.42 -3.41 46.21
CA LEU A 13 26.50 -2.39 45.16
C LEU A 13 26.23 -3.08 43.82
N VAL A 14 24.97 -3.37 43.53
CA VAL A 14 24.58 -3.93 42.24
C VAL A 14 24.63 -2.79 41.22
N ASN A 15 25.64 -2.83 40.34
CA ASN A 15 25.79 -1.89 39.24
C ASN A 15 24.49 -1.83 38.40
N PRO A 16 23.91 -0.64 38.16
CA PRO A 16 22.62 -0.48 37.48
C PRO A 16 22.61 -0.89 35.99
N GLY A 17 23.75 -1.35 35.46
CA GLY A 17 23.93 -1.77 34.07
C GLY A 17 23.98 -3.28 33.82
N GLN A 18 23.91 -4.15 34.84
CA GLN A 18 24.07 -5.61 34.67
C GLN A 18 22.82 -6.44 35.00
N SER A 19 21.72 -5.82 35.41
CA SER A 19 20.48 -6.53 35.72
C SER A 19 19.66 -6.77 34.45
N ALA A 20 19.90 -7.91 33.78
CA ALA A 20 19.17 -8.35 32.59
C ALA A 20 17.63 -8.33 32.79
N ARG A 21 17.15 -8.70 33.99
CA ARG A 21 15.73 -8.60 34.35
C ARG A 21 15.18 -7.17 34.28
N LEU A 22 15.96 -6.18 34.70
CA LEU A 22 15.54 -4.77 34.70
C LEU A 22 15.52 -4.21 33.27
N GLN A 23 16.42 -4.70 32.41
CA GLN A 23 16.46 -4.35 30.99
C GLN A 23 15.27 -4.95 30.22
N GLU A 24 14.88 -6.20 30.50
CA GLU A 24 13.64 -6.80 29.97
C GLU A 24 12.39 -6.06 30.45
N MET A 25 12.32 -5.64 31.72
CA MET A 25 11.20 -4.85 32.23
C MET A 25 11.08 -3.49 31.53
N ARG A 26 12.22 -2.82 31.25
CA ARG A 26 12.23 -1.57 30.47
C ARG A 26 11.79 -1.78 29.03
N GLN A 27 12.22 -2.85 28.37
CA GLN A 27 11.78 -3.19 27.02
C GLN A 27 10.28 -3.46 26.97
N ARG A 28 9.73 -4.21 27.93
CA ARG A 28 8.29 -4.47 28.00
C ARG A 28 7.47 -3.21 28.26
N ALA A 29 7.97 -2.29 29.08
CA ALA A 29 7.30 -1.01 29.33
C ALA A 29 7.33 -0.08 28.11
N ALA A 30 8.42 -0.09 27.32
CA ALA A 30 8.52 0.69 26.08
C ALA A 30 7.54 0.19 25.00
N SER A 31 7.30 -1.13 24.93
CA SER A 31 6.36 -1.72 23.97
C SER A 31 4.89 -1.54 24.34
N ALA A 32 4.57 -1.25 25.61
CA ALA A 32 3.20 -1.10 26.08
C ALA A 32 2.57 0.28 25.77
N ASN A 33 3.38 1.27 25.37
CA ASN A 33 2.93 2.62 25.03
C ASN A 33 2.86 2.89 23.52
N GLN A 34 2.95 1.87 22.67
CA GLN A 34 2.66 2.04 21.25
C GLN A 34 1.14 2.04 21.04
N PRO A 35 0.51 3.15 20.60
CA PRO A 35 -0.87 3.10 20.15
C PRO A 35 -0.97 2.09 19.00
N PRO A 36 -2.08 1.31 18.92
CA PRO A 36 -2.23 0.28 17.91
C PRO A 36 -2.02 0.91 16.53
N PRO A 37 -1.19 0.31 15.64
CA PRO A 37 -1.10 0.78 14.28
C PRO A 37 -2.50 0.71 13.68
N ALA A 38 -2.99 1.86 13.22
CA ALA A 38 -4.20 1.92 12.40
C ALA A 38 -4.06 0.88 11.28
N PRO A 39 -5.15 0.19 10.88
CA PRO A 39 -5.08 -0.84 9.85
C PRO A 39 -4.43 -0.22 8.62
N THR A 40 -3.24 -0.71 8.31
CA THR A 40 -2.46 -0.33 7.15
C THR A 40 -3.33 -0.59 5.93
N GLN A 41 -3.97 0.47 5.43
CA GLN A 41 -4.56 0.44 4.11
C GLN A 41 -3.43 0.02 3.18
N ALA A 42 -3.65 -1.11 2.51
CA ALA A 42 -2.69 -1.77 1.64
C ALA A 42 -1.87 -0.72 0.89
N ASN A 43 -0.57 -0.72 1.16
CA ASN A 43 0.41 0.15 0.54
C ASN A 43 0.59 -0.31 -0.92
N LEU A 44 -0.41 -0.08 -1.76
CA LEU A 44 -0.37 -0.25 -3.21
C LEU A 44 0.23 1.01 -3.83
N LYS A 45 1.40 1.44 -3.36
CA LYS A 45 2.21 2.45 -4.03
C LYS A 45 3.68 2.05 -3.94
N ALA A 46 4.01 0.89 -4.52
CA ALA A 46 5.26 0.81 -5.28
C ALA A 46 5.07 1.75 -6.47
N LYS A 47 5.28 3.04 -6.22
CA LYS A 47 5.23 4.09 -7.22
C LYS A 47 6.48 3.88 -8.05
N ASP A 48 6.36 3.15 -9.15
CA ASP A 48 7.38 3.08 -10.18
C ASP A 48 7.77 4.54 -10.53
N GLU A 49 8.90 4.96 -10.00
CA GLU A 49 9.38 6.35 -10.03
C GLU A 49 9.87 6.76 -11.43
N ASN A 50 9.77 5.86 -12.41
CA ASN A 50 10.22 6.01 -13.80
C ASN A 50 9.07 6.04 -14.81
N LEU A 51 7.82 6.17 -14.38
CA LEU A 51 6.69 6.23 -15.30
C LEU A 51 6.50 7.65 -15.81
N SER A 52 6.43 7.78 -17.14
CA SER A 52 6.12 9.03 -17.84
C SER A 52 4.95 9.74 -17.15
N PRO A 53 4.99 11.06 -16.90
CA PRO A 53 3.92 11.79 -16.22
C PRO A 53 2.55 11.57 -16.88
N GLU A 54 2.57 11.38 -18.20
CA GLU A 54 1.45 10.96 -19.03
C GLU A 54 0.77 9.65 -18.58
N LEU A 55 1.56 8.65 -18.20
CA LEU A 55 1.06 7.36 -17.76
C LEU A 55 0.47 7.44 -16.34
N ALA A 56 1.11 8.20 -15.46
CA ALA A 56 0.57 8.45 -14.12
C ALA A 56 -0.82 9.12 -14.19
N LEU A 57 -1.00 10.07 -15.09
CA LEU A 57 -2.30 10.72 -15.33
C LEU A 57 -3.33 9.71 -15.85
N ALA A 58 -2.96 8.88 -16.82
CA ALA A 58 -3.83 7.86 -17.37
C ALA A 58 -4.33 6.89 -16.28
N ARG A 59 -3.43 6.45 -15.38
CA ARG A 59 -3.78 5.59 -14.25
C ARG A 59 -4.78 6.24 -13.32
N ASP A 60 -4.54 7.49 -12.94
CA ASP A 60 -5.44 8.21 -12.02
C ASP A 60 -6.85 8.34 -12.60
N LEU A 61 -6.97 8.65 -13.90
CA LEU A 61 -8.27 8.69 -14.58
C LEU A 61 -8.97 7.33 -14.60
N ILE A 62 -8.22 6.25 -14.87
CA ILE A 62 -8.74 4.89 -14.86
C ILE A 62 -9.24 4.52 -13.45
N ASP A 63 -8.42 4.74 -12.43
CA ASP A 63 -8.75 4.42 -11.03
C ASP A 63 -9.95 5.22 -10.54
N GLN A 64 -10.03 6.53 -10.85
CA GLN A 64 -11.18 7.36 -10.52
C GLN A 64 -12.46 6.86 -11.19
N ARG A 65 -12.39 6.48 -12.47
CA ARG A 65 -13.56 5.96 -13.19
C ARG A 65 -13.99 4.60 -12.65
N LEU A 66 -13.02 3.71 -12.42
CA LEU A 66 -13.25 2.35 -11.94
C LEU A 66 -13.83 2.37 -10.53
N SER A 67 -13.27 3.17 -9.62
CA SER A 67 -13.83 3.38 -8.28
C SER A 67 -15.25 3.95 -8.32
N LYS A 68 -15.54 4.92 -9.20
CA LYS A 68 -16.90 5.44 -9.39
C LYS A 68 -17.89 4.37 -9.87
N ILE A 69 -17.46 3.51 -10.80
CA ILE A 69 -18.29 2.39 -11.29
C ILE A 69 -18.53 1.37 -10.16
N LEU A 70 -17.49 0.99 -9.42
CA LEU A 70 -17.62 0.05 -8.31
C LEU A 70 -18.48 0.61 -7.17
N ALA A 71 -18.36 1.90 -6.86
CA ALA A 71 -19.18 2.57 -5.85
C ALA A 71 -20.66 2.60 -6.23
N ALA A 72 -20.99 2.65 -7.52
CA ALA A 72 -22.37 2.56 -8.00
C ALA A 72 -22.96 1.14 -7.92
N LEU A 73 -22.13 0.12 -7.68
CA LEU A 73 -22.55 -1.28 -7.62
C LEU A 73 -22.74 -1.74 -6.17
N PRO A 74 -23.76 -2.58 -5.88
CA PRO A 74 -23.97 -3.15 -4.55
C PRO A 74 -22.75 -3.90 -4.02
N VAL A 75 -22.40 -3.62 -2.76
CA VAL A 75 -21.29 -4.27 -2.05
C VAL A 75 -21.49 -5.79 -2.06
N GLY A 76 -20.42 -6.54 -2.38
CA GLY A 76 -20.46 -8.01 -2.52
C GLY A 76 -20.91 -8.53 -3.89
N LYS A 77 -21.48 -7.70 -4.77
CA LYS A 77 -21.83 -8.08 -6.15
C LYS A 77 -21.06 -7.30 -7.23
N GLN A 78 -20.16 -6.40 -6.82
CA GLN A 78 -19.44 -5.51 -7.71
C GLN A 78 -18.70 -6.27 -8.83
N ARG A 79 -17.90 -7.28 -8.49
CA ARG A 79 -17.17 -8.11 -9.49
C ARG A 79 -18.12 -8.78 -10.50
N ARG A 80 -19.21 -9.38 -10.03
CA ARG A 80 -20.17 -10.08 -10.89
C ARG A 80 -20.91 -9.13 -11.82
N LEU A 81 -21.39 -8.01 -11.31
CA LEU A 81 -22.11 -7.01 -12.12
C LEU A 81 -21.18 -6.28 -13.08
N PHE A 82 -19.93 -6.04 -12.67
CA PHE A 82 -18.89 -5.51 -13.54
C PHE A 82 -18.65 -6.47 -14.71
N LYS A 83 -18.45 -7.76 -14.43
CA LYS A 83 -18.30 -8.80 -15.46
C LYS A 83 -19.49 -8.90 -16.40
N ILE A 84 -20.71 -8.72 -15.91
CA ILE A 84 -21.91 -8.73 -16.76
C ILE A 84 -21.94 -7.51 -17.70
N ARG A 85 -21.58 -6.31 -17.21
CA ARG A 85 -21.58 -5.09 -18.02
C ARG A 85 -20.46 -5.02 -19.05
N TYR A 86 -19.25 -5.43 -18.65
CA TYR A 86 -18.03 -5.19 -19.43
C TYR A 86 -17.43 -6.48 -20.00
N GLY A 87 -18.00 -7.65 -19.68
CA GLY A 87 -17.51 -8.95 -20.16
C GLY A 87 -16.24 -9.46 -19.48
N MET A 88 -15.65 -8.71 -18.55
CA MET A 88 -14.38 -9.04 -17.89
C MET A 88 -14.35 -8.64 -16.42
N GLU A 89 -13.39 -9.17 -15.68
CA GLU A 89 -13.20 -8.81 -14.27
C GLU A 89 -12.43 -7.49 -14.12
N PRO A 90 -12.63 -6.74 -13.02
CA PRO A 90 -11.93 -5.47 -12.79
C PRO A 90 -10.40 -5.63 -12.76
N ASP A 91 -9.91 -6.80 -12.36
CA ASP A 91 -8.48 -7.12 -12.34
C ASP A 91 -7.91 -7.30 -13.77
N GLN A 92 -8.69 -7.87 -14.69
CA GLN A 92 -8.30 -8.10 -16.10
C GLN A 92 -8.19 -6.81 -16.91
N ILE A 93 -8.91 -5.76 -16.52
CA ILE A 93 -8.83 -4.44 -17.18
C ILE A 93 -7.39 -3.91 -17.16
N ARG A 94 -6.64 -4.19 -16.08
CA ARG A 94 -5.28 -3.68 -15.90
C ARG A 94 -4.28 -4.30 -16.89
N GLU A 95 -4.61 -5.45 -17.46
CA GLU A 95 -3.78 -6.13 -18.47
C GLU A 95 -3.97 -5.54 -19.87
N LEU A 96 -5.10 -4.86 -20.12
CA LEU A 96 -5.40 -4.24 -21.40
C LEU A 96 -4.55 -2.98 -21.64
N ALA A 97 -4.40 -2.64 -22.92
CA ALA A 97 -3.83 -1.37 -23.33
C ALA A 97 -4.67 -0.19 -22.79
N ILE A 98 -4.01 0.89 -22.37
CA ILE A 98 -4.67 2.09 -21.84
C ILE A 98 -5.73 2.60 -22.82
N LYS A 99 -5.48 2.59 -24.14
CA LYS A 99 -6.49 2.96 -25.15
C LYS A 99 -7.77 2.12 -25.09
N GLN A 100 -7.62 0.80 -24.85
CA GLN A 100 -8.75 -0.12 -24.77
C GLN A 100 -9.50 0.09 -23.46
N ILE A 101 -8.78 0.32 -22.35
CA ILE A 101 -9.38 0.64 -21.06
C ILE A 101 -10.24 1.91 -21.16
N PHE A 102 -9.73 2.95 -21.83
CA PHE A 102 -10.47 4.19 -22.05
C PHE A 102 -11.74 3.97 -22.88
N ALA A 103 -11.69 3.12 -23.90
CA ALA A 103 -12.86 2.75 -24.70
C ALA A 103 -13.89 1.96 -23.88
N VAL A 104 -13.46 0.97 -23.10
CA VAL A 104 -14.34 0.13 -22.27
C VAL A 104 -14.99 0.92 -21.14
N LEU A 105 -14.24 1.80 -20.49
CA LEU A 105 -14.72 2.63 -19.37
C LEU A 105 -15.41 3.94 -19.83
N GLU A 106 -15.49 4.15 -21.15
CA GLU A 106 -16.03 5.35 -21.81
C GLU A 106 -15.45 6.65 -21.23
N ILE A 107 -14.12 6.66 -21.03
CA ILE A 107 -13.41 7.82 -20.48
C ILE A 107 -13.15 8.82 -21.60
N ASN A 108 -13.98 9.87 -21.65
CA ASN A 108 -13.78 10.98 -22.56
C ASN A 108 -12.87 12.03 -21.89
N HIS A 109 -11.57 11.98 -22.16
CA HIS A 109 -10.63 12.98 -21.64
C HIS A 109 -9.98 13.77 -22.79
N PRO A 110 -10.01 15.12 -22.76
CA PRO A 110 -9.54 15.95 -23.88
C PRO A 110 -8.06 15.79 -24.20
N GLN A 111 -7.23 15.41 -23.22
CA GLN A 111 -5.81 15.12 -23.42
C GLN A 111 -5.55 13.77 -24.11
N PHE A 112 -6.48 12.82 -24.00
CA PHE A 112 -6.45 11.55 -24.74
C PHE A 112 -7.10 11.68 -26.12
N ASN A 113 -8.03 12.61 -26.32
CA ASN A 113 -8.57 12.89 -27.65
C ASN A 113 -7.56 13.62 -28.54
N ASN A 114 -6.74 14.50 -27.96
CA ASN A 114 -5.63 15.16 -28.64
C ASN A 114 -4.31 14.41 -28.37
N LEU A 115 -4.22 13.17 -28.86
CA LEU A 115 -3.06 12.28 -28.67
C LEU A 115 -1.75 12.91 -29.18
N SER A 116 -1.04 13.60 -28.28
CA SER A 116 0.37 13.96 -28.48
C SER A 116 1.21 12.71 -28.73
N ALA A 117 2.38 12.84 -29.36
CA ALA A 117 3.23 11.69 -29.68
C ALA A 117 3.59 10.84 -28.44
N ASN A 118 3.76 11.48 -27.27
CA ASN A 118 4.00 10.80 -26.00
C ASN A 118 2.77 10.03 -25.51
N MET A 119 1.58 10.63 -25.65
CA MET A 119 0.32 9.99 -25.31
C MET A 119 0.02 8.78 -26.20
N LYS A 120 0.38 8.82 -27.48
CA LYS A 120 0.26 7.64 -28.37
C LYS A 120 1.09 6.46 -27.86
N ARG A 121 2.34 6.74 -27.45
CA ARG A 121 3.21 5.70 -26.85
C ARG A 121 2.59 5.11 -25.60
N VAL A 122 2.04 5.95 -24.71
CA VAL A 122 1.39 5.50 -23.48
C VAL A 122 0.08 4.75 -23.76
N ALA A 123 -0.66 5.12 -24.81
CA ALA A 123 -1.93 4.49 -25.17
C ALA A 123 -1.77 3.01 -25.56
N ASP A 124 -0.61 2.63 -26.09
CA ASP A 124 -0.22 1.25 -26.43
C ASP A 124 0.39 0.47 -25.24
N LEU A 125 0.66 1.14 -24.12
CA LEU A 125 1.09 0.48 -22.89
C LEU A 125 -0.13 0.02 -22.10
N ASN A 126 0.05 -1.04 -21.32
CA ASN A 126 -0.93 -1.48 -20.33
C ASN A 126 -0.88 -0.61 -19.07
N TYR A 127 -1.79 -0.88 -18.13
CA TYR A 127 -1.83 -0.15 -16.85
C TYR A 127 -0.47 -0.15 -16.15
N ASN A 128 0.29 -1.25 -16.22
CA ASN A 128 1.59 -1.40 -15.58
C ASN A 128 2.76 -0.77 -16.37
N GLY A 129 2.52 -0.16 -17.53
CA GLY A 129 3.57 0.43 -18.36
C GLY A 129 4.36 -0.56 -19.21
N GLN A 130 3.87 -1.79 -19.37
CA GLN A 130 4.39 -2.78 -20.29
C GLN A 130 3.69 -2.67 -21.64
N PRO A 131 4.36 -2.96 -22.77
CA PRO A 131 3.67 -3.05 -24.06
C PRO A 131 2.59 -4.13 -23.99
N SER A 132 1.35 -3.78 -24.38
CA SER A 132 0.30 -4.79 -24.55
C SER A 132 0.61 -5.60 -25.81
N ASN A 133 0.83 -6.91 -25.64
CA ASN A 133 1.15 -7.85 -26.73
C ASN A 133 -0.08 -8.16 -27.58
#